data_AF-A0A1F3ZSS5-F1
#
_entry.id   AF-A0A1F3ZSS5-F1
#
_cell.length_a   1.000
_cell.length_b   1.000
_cell.length_c   1.000
_cell.angle_alpha   90.00
_cell.angle_beta   90.00
_cell.angle_gamma   90.00
#
_symmetry.space_group_name_H-M   'P 1'
#
loop_
_entity.id
_entity.type
_entity.pdbx_description
1 polymer ?
#
loop_
_entity_poly.entity_id
_entity_poly.type
_entity_poly.pdbx_seq_one_letter_code
_entity_poly.pdbx_strand_id
1 'polypeptide(L)'
;MKITLFAAAFAGLLSSLPAVAQETRLLPVDEAAKDPSWTSFRKRLLDAVARRDRKFVLGILDRDVRSGAESGRGVAEFRKQWDLDSGSSPLWQELPAALFLGGAYVKHDKGPLEFCAPYVSVRWPQDVDAFRGGAIVAKEALVKTAPSSVSDTLSTLSYDIVEVQDWEVNDQSADSRQKWVRIRLPQGEGYVPEEQIRSPIEHTACFVKSANGWRMTGFAPGGGK
;
A
#
# COMPACT_ATOMS: atom_id res chain seq x y z
N MET A 1 61.32 -36.37 -40.96
CA MET A 1 61.15 -34.93 -40.64
C MET A 1 60.05 -34.83 -39.59
N LYS A 2 60.39 -34.49 -38.33
CA LYS A 2 59.44 -34.45 -37.19
C LYS A 2 58.68 -33.13 -37.22
N ILE A 3 57.35 -33.17 -37.20
CA ILE A 3 56.50 -31.98 -36.99
C ILE A 3 55.71 -32.24 -35.70
N THR A 4 56.09 -31.49 -34.66
CA THR A 4 55.42 -31.43 -33.36
C THR A 4 54.26 -30.44 -33.47
N LEU A 5 53.02 -30.87 -33.21
CA LEU A 5 51.86 -29.98 -33.10
C LEU A 5 51.57 -29.72 -31.62
N PHE A 6 51.72 -28.45 -31.21
CA PHE A 6 51.28 -27.94 -29.92
C PHE A 6 49.77 -27.71 -29.96
N ALA A 7 49.03 -28.36 -29.05
CA ALA A 7 47.64 -28.03 -28.76
C ALA A 7 47.63 -26.93 -27.68
N ALA A 8 47.15 -25.74 -28.02
CA ALA A 8 46.88 -24.67 -27.06
C ALA A 8 45.40 -24.74 -26.65
N ALA A 9 45.14 -25.13 -25.41
CA ALA A 9 43.81 -25.10 -24.80
C ALA A 9 43.51 -23.68 -24.29
N PHE A 10 42.51 -23.02 -24.85
CA PHE A 10 42.03 -21.71 -24.42
C PHE A 10 40.92 -21.91 -23.37
N ALA A 11 41.25 -21.79 -22.10
CA ALA A 11 40.28 -21.81 -21.01
C ALA A 11 39.60 -20.43 -20.91
N GLY A 12 38.37 -20.32 -21.43
CA GLY A 12 37.55 -19.11 -21.31
C GLY A 12 37.00 -18.99 -19.89
N LEU A 13 37.46 -17.99 -19.13
CA LEU A 13 36.80 -17.55 -17.90
C LEU A 13 35.45 -16.91 -18.24
N LEU A 14 34.36 -17.58 -17.90
CA LEU A 14 33.02 -17.00 -17.84
C LEU A 14 32.96 -16.07 -16.62
N SER A 15 33.17 -14.77 -16.83
CA SER A 15 32.90 -13.76 -15.82
C SER A 15 31.39 -13.61 -15.65
N SER A 16 30.84 -14.23 -14.61
CA SER A 16 29.47 -13.99 -14.14
C SER A 16 29.38 -12.56 -13.60
N LEU A 17 28.82 -11.64 -14.37
CA LEU A 17 28.47 -10.31 -13.84
C LEU A 17 27.36 -10.50 -12.80
N PRO A 18 27.49 -9.92 -11.59
CA PRO A 18 26.39 -9.94 -10.64
C PRO A 18 25.23 -9.15 -11.24
N ALA A 19 24.06 -9.79 -11.33
CA ALA A 19 22.82 -9.10 -11.65
C ALA A 19 22.58 -8.07 -10.56
N VAL A 20 22.66 -6.79 -10.90
CA VAL A 20 22.20 -5.73 -10.01
C VAL A 20 20.70 -5.91 -9.89
N ALA A 21 20.24 -6.47 -8.77
CA ALA A 21 18.81 -6.57 -8.48
C ALA A 21 18.23 -5.16 -8.55
N GLN A 22 17.36 -4.93 -9.54
CA GLN A 22 16.75 -3.63 -9.75
C GLN A 22 15.84 -3.38 -8.54
N GLU A 23 16.12 -2.34 -7.75
CA GLU A 23 15.25 -1.93 -6.66
C GLU A 23 13.86 -1.61 -7.23
N THR A 24 12.90 -2.47 -6.95
CA THR A 24 11.53 -2.31 -7.42
C THR A 24 10.90 -1.12 -6.70
N ARG A 25 10.51 -0.10 -7.46
CA ARG A 25 9.83 1.09 -6.93
C ARG A 25 8.36 1.09 -7.30
N LEU A 26 7.53 1.53 -6.38
CA LEU A 26 6.09 1.72 -6.56
C LEU A 26 5.76 3.20 -6.46
N LEU A 27 5.78 3.89 -7.61
CA LEU A 27 5.53 5.33 -7.66
C LEU A 27 4.07 5.67 -7.30
N PRO A 28 3.81 6.83 -6.67
CA PRO A 28 2.46 7.28 -6.36
C PRO A 28 1.59 7.44 -7.61
N VAL A 29 0.35 6.97 -7.53
CA VAL A 29 -0.63 7.07 -8.61
C VAL A 29 -1.98 7.53 -8.03
N ASP A 30 -2.60 8.52 -8.69
CA ASP A 30 -3.99 8.93 -8.45
C ASP A 30 -4.68 9.19 -9.79
N GLU A 31 -5.19 8.13 -10.41
CA GLU A 31 -5.76 8.20 -11.77
C GLU A 31 -7.04 9.04 -11.83
N ALA A 32 -7.76 9.17 -10.71
CA ALA A 32 -8.98 9.96 -10.63
C ALA A 32 -8.71 11.42 -10.20
N ALA A 33 -7.46 11.82 -9.90
CA ALA A 33 -7.13 13.18 -9.45
C ALA A 33 -7.56 14.28 -10.43
N LYS A 34 -7.63 13.96 -11.73
CA LYS A 34 -8.05 14.88 -12.79
C LYS A 34 -9.56 14.89 -13.04
N ASP A 35 -10.35 14.00 -12.42
CA ASP A 35 -11.81 14.01 -12.49
C ASP A 35 -12.39 14.95 -11.42
N PRO A 36 -12.94 16.12 -11.78
CA PRO A 36 -13.47 17.07 -10.80
C PRO A 36 -14.61 16.50 -9.94
N SER A 37 -15.38 15.56 -10.50
CA SER A 37 -16.47 14.91 -9.77
C SER A 37 -15.93 13.98 -8.69
N TRP A 38 -14.80 13.32 -8.93
CA TRP A 38 -14.09 12.53 -7.93
C TRP A 38 -13.51 13.42 -6.85
N THR A 39 -12.77 14.47 -7.22
CA THR A 39 -12.13 15.37 -6.25
C THR A 39 -13.16 16.01 -5.31
N SER A 40 -14.31 16.44 -5.85
CA SER A 40 -15.43 16.97 -5.06
C SER A 40 -16.05 15.90 -4.15
N PHE A 41 -16.24 14.69 -4.66
CA PHE A 41 -16.76 13.56 -3.87
C PHE A 41 -15.80 13.17 -2.74
N ARG A 42 -14.51 12.95 -3.03
CA ARG A 42 -13.47 12.59 -2.05
C ARG A 42 -13.40 13.63 -0.95
N LYS A 43 -13.44 14.92 -1.29
CA LYS A 43 -13.47 15.99 -0.27
C LYS A 43 -14.69 15.86 0.65
N ARG A 44 -15.89 15.72 0.08
CA ARG A 44 -17.12 15.56 0.89
C ARG A 44 -17.10 14.31 1.76
N LEU A 45 -16.54 13.20 1.24
CA LEU A 45 -16.37 11.97 2.00
C LEU A 45 -15.39 12.14 3.17
N LEU A 46 -14.22 12.74 2.94
CA LEU A 46 -13.26 13.02 4.00
C LEU A 46 -13.84 13.99 5.05
N ASP A 47 -14.55 15.02 4.61
CA ASP A 47 -15.27 15.94 5.52
C ASP A 47 -16.34 15.20 6.34
N ALA A 48 -17.06 14.26 5.74
CA ALA A 48 -18.08 13.44 6.41
C ALA A 48 -17.44 12.47 7.43
N VAL A 49 -16.35 11.81 7.07
CA VAL A 49 -15.60 10.92 7.97
C VAL A 49 -15.03 11.70 9.15
N ALA A 50 -14.45 12.88 8.93
CA ALA A 50 -13.94 13.74 10.00
C ALA A 50 -15.05 14.15 11.00
N ARG A 51 -16.29 14.33 10.52
CA ARG A 51 -17.47 14.61 11.35
C ARG A 51 -18.18 13.35 11.86
N ARG A 52 -17.68 12.15 11.54
CA ARG A 52 -18.32 10.85 11.83
C ARG A 52 -19.77 10.79 11.33
N ASP A 53 -20.02 11.35 10.15
CA ASP A 53 -21.34 11.42 9.54
C ASP A 53 -21.74 10.06 8.95
N ARG A 54 -22.32 9.23 9.82
CA ARG A 54 -22.84 7.90 9.49
C ARG A 54 -23.86 7.93 8.36
N LYS A 55 -24.73 8.95 8.33
CA LYS A 55 -25.78 9.06 7.31
C LYS A 55 -25.15 9.25 5.94
N PHE A 56 -24.13 10.08 5.83
CA PHE A 56 -23.39 10.27 4.59
C PHE A 56 -22.70 8.99 4.15
N VAL A 57 -21.94 8.33 5.04
CA VAL A 57 -21.22 7.08 4.71
C VAL A 57 -22.20 6.02 4.21
N LEU A 58 -23.31 5.80 4.92
CA LEU A 58 -24.34 4.85 4.50
C LEU A 58 -25.01 5.22 3.17
N GLY A 59 -25.16 6.51 2.89
CA GLY A 59 -25.77 7.00 1.65
C GLY A 59 -24.93 6.73 0.39
N ILE A 60 -23.61 6.64 0.54
CA ILE A 60 -22.70 6.39 -0.58
C ILE A 60 -22.44 4.90 -0.83
N LEU A 61 -22.77 4.01 0.10
CA LEU A 61 -22.54 2.58 -0.07
C LEU A 61 -23.39 2.03 -1.21
N ASP A 62 -22.78 1.21 -2.06
CA ASP A 62 -23.51 0.38 -2.99
C ASP A 62 -24.42 -0.63 -2.25
N ARG A 63 -25.53 -1.02 -2.88
CA ARG A 63 -26.46 -1.98 -2.27
C ARG A 63 -25.78 -3.33 -2.03
N ASP A 64 -24.82 -3.68 -2.89
CA ASP A 64 -24.05 -4.91 -2.84
C ASP A 64 -22.57 -4.64 -2.49
N VAL A 65 -22.32 -3.66 -1.61
CA VAL A 65 -20.99 -3.30 -1.12
C VAL A 65 -20.26 -4.52 -0.53
N ARG A 66 -18.97 -4.67 -0.85
CA ARG A 66 -18.11 -5.76 -0.37
C ARG A 66 -17.46 -5.43 0.97
N SER A 67 -17.45 -6.43 1.85
CA SER A 67 -16.91 -6.38 3.21
C SER A 67 -15.72 -7.33 3.44
N GLY A 68 -15.25 -8.01 2.39
CA GLY A 68 -14.16 -8.99 2.44
C GLY A 68 -14.43 -10.17 1.52
N ALA A 69 -13.42 -11.01 1.27
CA ALA A 69 -13.56 -12.22 0.45
C ALA A 69 -14.39 -13.30 1.17
N GLU A 70 -14.23 -13.42 2.48
CA GLU A 70 -14.93 -14.41 3.32
C GLU A 70 -16.15 -13.84 4.05
N SER A 71 -16.39 -12.53 3.89
CA SER A 71 -17.48 -11.81 4.54
C SER A 71 -18.74 -11.79 3.66
N GLY A 72 -19.90 -11.59 4.30
CA GLY A 72 -21.13 -11.26 3.59
C GLY A 72 -21.01 -9.95 2.80
N ARG A 73 -22.03 -9.65 1.98
CA ARG A 73 -22.11 -8.39 1.22
C ARG A 73 -23.30 -7.55 1.67
N GLY A 74 -23.27 -6.28 1.27
CA GLY A 74 -24.36 -5.33 1.45
C GLY A 74 -24.24 -4.48 2.71
N VAL A 75 -25.12 -3.49 2.78
CA VAL A 75 -25.06 -2.40 3.77
C VAL A 75 -25.13 -2.89 5.21
N ALA A 76 -25.91 -3.94 5.49
CA ALA A 76 -26.03 -4.49 6.84
C ALA A 76 -24.72 -5.12 7.33
N GLU A 77 -24.04 -5.88 6.47
CA GLU A 77 -22.76 -6.50 6.81
C GLU A 77 -21.67 -5.44 6.97
N PHE A 78 -21.64 -4.45 6.07
CA PHE A 78 -20.71 -3.33 6.18
C PHE A 78 -20.84 -2.59 7.51
N ARG A 79 -22.07 -2.30 7.95
CA ARG A 79 -22.34 -1.66 9.25
C ARG A 79 -21.79 -2.46 10.42
N LYS A 80 -21.96 -3.78 10.37
CA LYS A 80 -21.51 -4.70 11.41
C LYS A 80 -19.99 -4.82 11.43
N GLN A 81 -19.35 -5.07 10.30
CA GLN A 81 -17.89 -5.19 10.18
C GLN A 81 -17.16 -3.98 10.76
N TRP A 82 -17.67 -2.79 10.44
CA TRP A 82 -17.04 -1.54 10.84
C TRP A 82 -17.52 -1.02 12.19
N ASP A 83 -18.42 -1.72 12.89
CA ASP A 83 -19.07 -1.24 14.11
C ASP A 83 -19.58 0.21 13.95
N LEU A 84 -20.25 0.49 12.84
CA LEU A 84 -20.55 1.87 12.42
C LEU A 84 -21.54 2.59 13.36
N ASP A 85 -22.27 1.83 14.17
CA ASP A 85 -23.16 2.38 15.17
C ASP A 85 -22.41 2.89 16.41
N SER A 86 -21.15 2.48 16.60
CA SER A 86 -20.25 3.00 17.63
C SER A 86 -19.62 4.33 17.25
N GLY A 87 -19.52 5.22 18.24
CA GLY A 87 -18.79 6.48 18.09
C GLY A 87 -17.30 6.27 17.83
N SER A 88 -16.73 5.13 18.23
CA SER A 88 -15.32 4.77 18.06
C SER A 88 -15.04 3.80 16.91
N SER A 89 -15.95 3.71 15.93
CA SER A 89 -15.77 2.87 14.75
C SER A 89 -14.38 3.05 14.12
N PRO A 90 -13.62 1.97 13.85
CA PRO A 90 -12.31 2.04 13.22
C PRO A 90 -12.37 2.63 11.80
N LEU A 91 -13.54 2.60 11.15
CA LEU A 91 -13.74 3.19 9.81
C LEU A 91 -13.33 4.66 9.76
N TRP A 92 -13.50 5.40 10.87
CA TRP A 92 -13.16 6.82 10.92
C TRP A 92 -11.66 7.09 10.78
N GLN A 93 -10.81 6.09 11.05
CA GLN A 93 -9.36 6.17 10.88
C GLN A 93 -8.90 5.47 9.59
N GLU A 94 -9.45 4.29 9.31
CA GLU A 94 -9.03 3.45 8.19
C GLU A 94 -9.39 4.05 6.82
N LEU A 95 -10.62 4.58 6.67
CA LEU A 95 -11.07 5.06 5.36
C LEU A 95 -10.28 6.30 4.87
N PRO A 96 -9.98 7.31 5.70
CA PRO A 96 -9.10 8.40 5.31
C PRO A 96 -7.69 7.93 4.96
N ALA A 97 -7.14 6.96 5.71
CA ALA A 97 -5.80 6.42 5.45
C ALA A 97 -5.72 5.80 4.04
N ALA A 98 -6.70 5.00 3.65
CA ALA A 98 -6.79 4.44 2.30
C ALA A 98 -6.93 5.52 1.22
N LEU A 99 -7.75 6.55 1.45
CA LEU A 99 -8.04 7.60 0.47
C LEU A 99 -6.91 8.63 0.29
N PHE A 100 -5.98 8.73 1.26
CA PHE A 100 -4.94 9.75 1.26
C PHE A 100 -3.90 9.56 0.16
N LEU A 101 -3.58 8.30 -0.16
CA LEU A 101 -2.47 7.97 -1.06
C LEU A 101 -2.84 8.01 -2.56
N GLY A 102 -4.10 8.29 -2.88
CA GLY A 102 -4.59 8.15 -4.25
C GLY A 102 -4.90 6.70 -4.59
N GLY A 103 -5.18 6.43 -5.86
CA GLY A 103 -5.65 5.13 -6.31
C GLY A 103 -5.57 4.95 -7.81
N ALA A 104 -6.00 3.79 -8.26
CA ALA A 104 -6.01 3.43 -9.66
C ALA A 104 -7.30 2.71 -10.05
N TYR A 105 -7.61 2.74 -11.34
CA TYR A 105 -8.73 2.03 -11.90
C TYR A 105 -8.44 0.54 -12.04
N VAL A 106 -9.38 -0.26 -11.55
CA VAL A 106 -9.38 -1.72 -11.62
C VAL A 106 -10.53 -2.16 -12.51
N LYS A 107 -10.19 -2.99 -13.51
CA LYS A 107 -11.17 -3.66 -14.35
C LYS A 107 -11.24 -5.13 -13.97
N HIS A 108 -12.32 -5.51 -13.30
CA HIS A 108 -12.63 -6.92 -13.06
C HIS A 108 -13.22 -7.57 -14.32
N ASP A 109 -13.01 -8.88 -14.48
CA ASP A 109 -13.53 -9.67 -15.61
C ASP A 109 -15.04 -9.47 -15.82
N LYS A 110 -15.77 -9.34 -14.72
CA LYS A 110 -17.19 -9.01 -14.68
C LYS A 110 -17.40 -7.83 -13.76
N GLY A 111 -17.88 -6.71 -14.30
CA GLY A 111 -18.23 -5.54 -13.50
C GLY A 111 -17.89 -4.20 -14.16
N PRO A 112 -18.33 -3.10 -13.53
CA PRO A 112 -17.94 -1.76 -13.94
C PRO A 112 -16.44 -1.54 -13.72
N LEU A 113 -15.89 -0.51 -14.35
CA LEU A 113 -14.57 0.00 -14.00
C LEU A 113 -14.66 0.65 -12.62
N GLU A 114 -13.82 0.22 -11.68
CA GLU A 114 -13.81 0.74 -10.31
C GLU A 114 -12.55 1.56 -10.08
N PHE A 115 -12.64 2.63 -9.31
CA PHE A 115 -11.48 3.33 -8.76
C PHE A 115 -11.21 2.80 -7.36
N CYS A 116 -10.03 2.25 -7.11
CA CYS A 116 -9.66 1.67 -5.82
C CYS A 116 -8.44 2.38 -5.22
N ALA A 117 -8.46 2.59 -3.91
CA ALA A 117 -7.40 3.24 -3.13
C ALA A 117 -7.10 2.43 -1.85
N PRO A 118 -5.85 2.41 -1.35
CA PRO A 118 -4.70 3.15 -1.84
C PRO A 118 -4.08 2.54 -3.12
N TYR A 119 -3.31 3.33 -3.88
CA TYR A 119 -2.61 2.80 -5.08
C TYR A 119 -1.68 1.62 -4.75
N VAL A 120 -1.15 1.56 -3.52
CA VAL A 120 -0.23 0.52 -3.07
C VAL A 120 -0.85 -0.87 -3.19
N SER A 121 -2.12 -1.04 -2.79
CA SER A 121 -2.80 -2.34 -2.88
C SER A 121 -3.19 -2.69 -4.32
N VAL A 122 -3.44 -1.69 -5.16
CA VAL A 122 -3.94 -1.87 -6.54
C VAL A 122 -2.82 -2.09 -7.55
N ARG A 123 -1.68 -1.42 -7.37
CA ARG A 123 -0.54 -1.45 -8.28
C ARG A 123 0.60 -2.32 -7.78
N TRP A 124 0.37 -3.10 -6.72
CA TRP A 124 1.39 -4.00 -6.19
C TRP A 124 1.90 -4.98 -7.26
N PRO A 125 3.23 -5.11 -7.44
CA PRO A 125 3.80 -6.05 -8.39
C PRO A 125 3.44 -7.50 -8.06
N GLN A 126 3.06 -8.27 -9.07
CA GLN A 126 2.59 -9.65 -8.90
C GLN A 126 3.70 -10.64 -8.52
N ASP A 127 4.96 -10.27 -8.78
CA ASP A 127 6.16 -11.04 -8.49
C ASP A 127 6.73 -10.77 -7.09
N VAL A 128 6.12 -9.84 -6.33
CA VAL A 128 6.52 -9.53 -4.95
C VAL A 128 5.48 -10.05 -3.96
N ASP A 129 5.94 -10.82 -2.97
CA ASP A 129 5.09 -11.34 -1.90
C ASP A 129 4.47 -10.19 -1.07
N ALA A 130 3.16 -10.00 -1.22
CA ALA A 130 2.39 -8.96 -0.56
C ALA A 130 2.33 -9.11 0.98
N PHE A 131 2.56 -10.31 1.52
CA PHE A 131 2.55 -10.53 2.98
C PHE A 131 3.89 -10.19 3.64
N ARG A 132 4.96 -10.04 2.85
CA ARG A 132 6.31 -9.74 3.34
C ARG A 132 6.81 -8.36 2.90
N GLY A 133 6.15 -7.75 1.91
CA GLY A 133 6.56 -6.46 1.36
C GLY A 133 5.83 -5.27 1.99
N GLY A 134 6.52 -4.13 1.99
CA GLY A 134 5.95 -2.81 2.22
C GLY A 134 6.47 -1.83 1.17
N ALA A 135 5.63 -0.88 0.74
CA ALA A 135 6.05 0.21 -0.13
C ALA A 135 6.34 1.45 0.70
N ILE A 136 7.53 2.02 0.53
CA ILE A 136 7.79 3.40 0.93
C ILE A 136 6.85 4.30 0.14
N VAL A 137 6.13 5.19 0.81
CA VAL A 137 5.15 6.11 0.18
C VAL A 137 5.63 7.56 0.18
N ALA A 138 6.85 7.80 0.69
CA ALA A 138 7.50 9.11 0.71
C ALA A 138 8.52 9.25 -0.43
N LYS A 139 8.69 10.49 -0.91
CA LYS A 139 9.78 10.85 -1.83
C LYS A 139 11.14 10.71 -1.16
N GLU A 140 11.20 10.93 0.15
CA GLU A 140 12.41 10.82 0.96
C GLU A 140 12.03 10.20 2.31
N ALA A 141 12.40 8.93 2.50
CA ALA A 141 12.29 8.23 3.76
C ALA A 141 13.69 7.95 4.31
N LEU A 142 14.00 8.55 5.46
CA LEU A 142 15.29 8.35 6.11
C LEU A 142 15.24 7.03 6.87
N VAL A 143 16.06 6.06 6.43
CA VAL A 143 16.19 4.79 7.15
C VAL A 143 17.16 5.00 8.30
N LYS A 144 16.68 4.73 9.51
CA LYS A 144 17.40 4.91 10.77
C LYS A 144 18.08 3.62 11.22
N THR A 145 19.20 3.76 11.93
CA THR A 145 19.91 2.63 12.56
C THR A 145 19.15 2.05 13.75
N ALA A 146 18.28 2.84 14.38
CA ALA A 146 17.45 2.46 15.51
C ALA A 146 16.05 3.12 15.37
N PRO A 147 15.01 2.64 16.08
CA PRO A 147 13.69 3.27 16.08
C PRO A 147 13.71 4.55 16.91
N SER A 148 14.40 5.57 16.40
CA SER A 148 14.57 6.88 17.03
C SER A 148 14.96 7.93 16.00
N SER A 149 14.34 9.11 16.09
CA SER A 149 14.57 10.22 15.15
C SER A 149 15.99 10.80 15.20
N VAL A 150 16.66 10.68 16.36
CA VAL A 150 18.03 11.17 16.60
C VAL A 150 19.11 10.16 16.26
N SER A 151 18.73 8.93 15.89
CA SER A 151 19.70 7.93 15.46
C SER A 151 20.27 8.23 14.07
N ASP A 152 21.43 7.65 13.80
CA ASP A 152 22.12 7.79 12.53
C ASP A 152 21.26 7.31 11.36
N THR A 153 21.45 7.95 10.22
CA THR A 153 20.74 7.59 8.98
C THR A 153 21.60 6.61 8.18
N LEU A 154 21.09 5.40 7.96
CA LEU A 154 21.73 4.33 7.18
C LEU A 154 21.67 4.60 5.69
N SER A 155 20.52 5.05 5.21
CA SER A 155 20.24 5.27 3.79
C SER A 155 18.97 6.11 3.65
N THR A 156 18.65 6.46 2.40
CA THR A 156 17.43 7.18 2.05
C THR A 156 16.71 6.41 0.97
N LEU A 157 15.44 6.09 1.21
CA LEU A 157 14.57 5.43 0.25
C LEU A 157 13.58 6.42 -0.37
N SER A 158 13.15 6.12 -1.60
CA SER A 158 12.20 6.89 -2.39
C SER A 158 11.31 5.96 -3.18
N TYR A 159 10.11 5.71 -2.63
CA TYR A 159 9.10 4.83 -3.23
C TYR A 159 9.52 3.36 -3.42
N ASP A 160 10.60 2.92 -2.76
CA ASP A 160 11.09 1.56 -2.85
C ASP A 160 10.13 0.56 -2.20
N ILE A 161 10.05 -0.63 -2.79
CA ILE A 161 9.43 -1.80 -2.16
C ILE A 161 10.52 -2.52 -1.35
N VAL A 162 10.24 -2.74 -0.06
CA VAL A 162 11.16 -3.34 0.89
C VAL A 162 10.53 -4.54 1.59
N GLU A 163 11.37 -5.45 2.08
CA GLU A 163 10.90 -6.52 2.96
C GLU A 163 10.72 -5.98 4.37
N VAL A 164 9.54 -6.21 4.96
CA VAL A 164 9.21 -5.80 6.33
C VAL A 164 9.41 -6.97 7.29
N GLN A 165 10.13 -6.71 8.38
CA GLN A 165 10.40 -7.68 9.45
C GLN A 165 9.47 -7.48 10.66
N ASP A 166 9.05 -6.25 10.91
CA ASP A 166 8.15 -5.89 12.01
C ASP A 166 7.42 -4.58 11.67
N TRP A 167 6.10 -4.60 11.67
CA TRP A 167 5.26 -3.43 11.37
C TRP A 167 5.08 -2.51 12.58
N GLU A 168 5.34 -2.98 13.79
CA GLU A 168 4.98 -2.26 15.02
C GLU A 168 6.15 -2.21 16.01
N VAL A 169 7.12 -1.34 15.73
CA VAL A 169 8.24 -1.08 16.63
C VAL A 169 8.02 0.22 17.39
N ASN A 170 8.07 0.16 18.72
CA ASN A 170 8.03 1.35 19.56
C ASN A 170 9.32 2.17 19.41
N ASP A 171 9.20 3.50 19.53
CA ASP A 171 10.37 4.34 19.68
C ASP A 171 11.20 3.93 20.90
N GLN A 172 12.52 4.11 20.84
CA GLN A 172 13.41 3.87 21.97
C GLN A 172 13.11 4.79 23.16
N SER A 173 12.63 6.01 22.89
CA SER A 173 12.15 6.91 23.93
C SER A 173 10.72 6.52 24.33
N ALA A 174 10.54 6.15 25.60
CA ALA A 174 9.22 5.83 26.15
C ALA A 174 8.24 7.03 26.14
N ASP A 175 8.76 8.25 26.03
CA ASP A 175 7.97 9.48 25.95
C ASP A 175 7.51 9.81 24.53
N SER A 176 8.10 9.15 23.52
CA SER A 176 7.73 9.31 22.12
C SER A 176 6.55 8.41 21.76
N ARG A 177 5.58 8.97 21.02
CA ARG A 177 4.47 8.21 20.45
C ARG A 177 4.75 7.73 19.02
N GLN A 178 5.90 8.09 18.46
CA GLN A 178 6.30 7.63 17.13
C GLN A 178 6.37 6.11 17.10
N LYS A 179 5.90 5.53 16.00
CA LYS A 179 6.09 4.12 15.70
C LYS A 179 6.99 3.97 14.50
N TRP A 180 7.65 2.83 14.46
CA TRP A 180 8.65 2.51 13.47
C TRP A 180 8.32 1.17 12.84
N VAL A 181 8.68 1.03 11.58
CA VAL A 181 8.63 -0.24 10.86
C VAL A 181 10.06 -0.70 10.65
N ARG A 182 10.34 -1.93 11.06
CA ARG A 182 11.65 -2.56 10.85
C ARG A 182 11.68 -3.23 9.50
N ILE A 183 12.63 -2.84 8.66
CA ILE A 183 12.80 -3.31 7.30
C ILE A 183 14.15 -4.02 7.13
N ARG A 184 14.23 -4.92 6.15
CA ARG A 184 15.49 -5.55 5.74
C ARG A 184 16.08 -4.80 4.54
N LEU A 185 17.34 -4.42 4.66
CA LEU A 185 18.17 -3.86 3.59
C LEU A 185 19.33 -4.82 3.26
N PRO A 186 19.99 -4.66 2.10
CA PRO A 186 21.18 -5.46 1.77
C PRO A 186 22.31 -5.37 2.81
N GLN A 187 22.45 -4.21 3.45
CA GLN A 187 23.49 -3.92 4.45
C GLN A 187 23.09 -4.23 5.90
N GLY A 188 21.87 -4.69 6.15
CA GLY A 188 21.37 -5.00 7.50
C GLY A 188 19.91 -4.58 7.72
N GLU A 189 19.52 -4.49 8.98
CA GLU A 189 18.18 -4.01 9.35
C GLU A 189 18.17 -2.48 9.46
N GLY A 190 17.01 -1.88 9.23
CA GLY A 190 16.80 -0.45 9.40
C GLY A 190 15.36 -0.14 9.83
N TYR A 191 15.13 1.10 10.27
CA TYR A 191 13.85 1.54 10.78
C TYR A 191 13.34 2.75 10.00
N VAL A 192 12.08 2.73 9.59
CA VAL A 192 11.42 3.86 8.94
C VAL A 192 10.18 4.28 9.75
N PRO A 193 9.82 5.57 9.78
CA PRO A 193 8.58 6.01 10.42
C PRO A 193 7.36 5.31 9.81
N GLU A 194 6.42 4.85 10.65
CA GLU A 194 5.23 4.10 10.20
C GLU A 194 4.44 4.85 9.12
N GLU A 195 4.38 6.17 9.20
CA GLU A 195 3.61 7.00 8.29
C GLU A 195 4.20 7.05 6.88
N GLN A 196 5.46 6.63 6.69
CA GLN A 196 6.18 6.67 5.42
C GLN A 196 6.21 5.34 4.67
N ILE A 197 5.60 4.28 5.20
CA ILE A 197 5.53 2.96 4.57
C ILE A 197 4.10 2.41 4.64
N ARG A 198 3.68 1.62 3.66
CA ARG A 198 2.36 0.97 3.63
C ARG A 198 2.44 -0.47 3.20
N SER A 199 1.54 -1.28 3.75
CA SER A 199 1.33 -2.65 3.37
C SER A 199 0.35 -2.75 2.19
N PRO A 200 0.61 -3.60 1.17
CA PRO A 200 -0.31 -3.82 0.07
C PRO A 200 -1.58 -4.59 0.44
N ILE A 201 -1.62 -5.19 1.63
CA ILE A 201 -2.79 -5.94 2.13
C ILE A 201 -3.63 -5.12 3.12
N GLU A 202 -3.35 -3.82 3.27
CA GLU A 202 -4.21 -2.88 4.01
C GLU A 202 -5.61 -2.77 3.40
N HIS A 203 -6.52 -2.13 4.14
CA HIS A 203 -7.87 -1.89 3.68
C HIS A 203 -7.91 -1.10 2.36
N THR A 204 -8.60 -1.66 1.37
CA THR A 204 -8.77 -1.08 0.04
C THR A 204 -10.21 -0.63 -0.15
N ALA A 205 -10.41 0.66 -0.42
CA ALA A 205 -11.70 1.27 -0.71
C ALA A 205 -11.90 1.37 -2.23
N CYS A 206 -12.95 0.75 -2.75
CA CYS A 206 -13.31 0.76 -4.17
C CYS A 206 -14.60 1.54 -4.42
N PHE A 207 -14.64 2.25 -5.54
CA PHE A 207 -15.75 3.11 -5.92
C PHE A 207 -16.11 2.97 -7.39
N VAL A 208 -17.39 3.12 -7.69
CA VAL A 208 -17.90 3.24 -9.05
C VAL A 208 -18.57 4.60 -9.25
N LYS A 209 -18.37 5.19 -10.43
CA LYS A 209 -19.11 6.37 -10.85
C LYS A 209 -20.47 5.96 -11.41
N SER A 210 -21.55 6.50 -10.84
CA SER A 210 -22.92 6.31 -11.33
C SER A 210 -23.54 7.63 -11.79
N ALA A 211 -24.74 7.57 -12.38
CA ALA A 211 -25.51 8.76 -12.74
C ALA A 211 -25.81 9.68 -11.53
N ASN A 212 -25.91 9.09 -10.33
CA ASN A 212 -26.18 9.81 -9.08
C ASN A 212 -24.90 10.16 -8.29
N GLY A 213 -23.75 10.10 -8.95
CA GLY A 213 -22.44 10.32 -8.34
C GLY A 213 -21.72 9.03 -7.97
N TRP A 214 -20.64 9.18 -7.19
CA TRP A 214 -19.77 8.08 -6.79
C TRP A 214 -20.39 7.24 -5.67
N ARG A 215 -20.25 5.92 -5.78
CA ARG A 215 -20.71 4.95 -4.79
C ARG A 215 -19.57 4.05 -4.37
N MET A 216 -19.48 3.73 -3.08
CA MET A 216 -18.49 2.82 -2.55
C MET A 216 -18.96 1.38 -2.74
N THR A 217 -18.19 0.60 -3.49
CA THR A 217 -18.51 -0.78 -3.84
C THR A 217 -17.75 -1.80 -2.99
N GLY A 218 -16.75 -1.37 -2.23
CA GLY A 218 -16.11 -2.20 -1.21
C GLY A 218 -15.18 -1.40 -0.30
N PHE A 219 -15.03 -1.86 0.94
CA PHE A 219 -13.95 -1.44 1.83
C PHE A 219 -13.55 -2.61 2.74
N ALA A 220 -12.45 -3.26 2.40
CA ALA A 220 -12.01 -4.50 3.03
C ALA A 220 -10.48 -4.67 2.90
N PRO A 221 -9.84 -5.51 3.73
CA PRO A 221 -8.41 -5.82 3.58
C PRO A 221 -8.08 -6.29 2.16
N GLY A 222 -6.93 -5.84 1.63
CA GLY A 222 -6.36 -6.34 0.40
C GLY A 222 -5.81 -7.77 0.55
N GLY A 223 -5.31 -8.35 -0.54
CA GLY A 223 -4.65 -9.67 -0.51
C GLY A 223 -5.57 -10.90 -0.68
N GLY A 224 -6.88 -10.70 -0.82
CA GLY A 224 -7.80 -11.72 -1.32
C GLY A 224 -7.63 -11.86 -2.83
N LYS A 225 -7.33 -13.08 -3.31
CA LYS A 225 -7.30 -13.42 -4.73
C LYS A 225 -8.62 -13.11 -5.44
#